data_AF-A0A3N5IR42-F1
#
_entry.id   AF-A0A3N5IR42-F1
#
_cell.length_a   1.000
_cell.length_b   1.000
_cell.length_c   1.000
_cell.angle_alpha   90.00
_cell.angle_beta   90.00
_cell.angle_gamma   90.00
#
_symmetry.space_group_name_H-M   'P 1'
#
loop_
_entity.id
_entity.type
_entity.pdbx_description
1 polymer ?
#
loop_
_entity_poly.entity_id
_entity_poly.type
_entity_poly.pdbx_seq_one_letter_code
_entity_poly.pdbx_strand_id
1 'polypeptide(L)'
;MTTNQIKGFEDSYQVEGKMALPYSYFAGRVGSKFITTIRDQKKIMGVQCPTCNTVYLPPRQVCDIDFTDIRDKWVELSNTGAVTNFTVVRYDDKHLPRKAPFVLALVKLDGAGTPFMHILEECKIEDVKIGMKVEAVFAKETTNTILDIDHFKPAAEKISIHEINAARKQWVPTDEPDTQGKRKGGKPDMSTPAIITAALTGAATMRNQNPSVPYKPEEFAEEAYKCWKAGAAMVHVHAREDGGMATHDHARIKATYDAIKDKCPDLIVCLSSAVGMGKTAEQRISQIVYVKPEMASLNTNTMNFGIVDRKSGKIFIDYVFENT
;
A
#
# COMPACT_ATOMS: atom_id res chain seq x y z
N MET A 1 -11.03 6.68 43.50
CA MET A 1 -9.72 6.56 42.82
C MET A 1 -8.97 5.45 43.50
N THR A 2 -8.86 4.30 42.86
CA THR A 2 -8.06 3.16 43.35
C THR A 2 -6.66 3.30 42.76
N THR A 3 -5.73 3.85 43.54
CA THR A 3 -4.31 3.89 43.20
C THR A 3 -3.70 2.53 43.53
N ASN A 4 -3.49 1.70 42.51
CA ASN A 4 -2.64 0.51 42.63
C ASN A 4 -1.21 0.90 42.27
N GLN A 5 -0.28 0.71 43.21
CA GLN A 5 1.15 0.91 42.98
C GLN A 5 1.68 -0.27 42.16
N ILE A 6 2.36 0.02 41.04
CA ILE A 6 2.97 -1.02 40.21
C ILE A 6 4.26 -1.47 40.91
N LYS A 7 4.39 -2.77 41.20
CA LYS A 7 5.56 -3.34 41.86
C LYS A 7 6.82 -3.07 41.01
N GLY A 8 7.80 -2.34 41.55
CA GLY A 8 9.01 -1.90 40.84
C GLY A 8 9.00 -0.45 40.35
N PHE A 9 7.89 0.28 40.53
CA PHE A 9 7.77 1.71 40.23
C PHE A 9 7.12 2.44 41.40
N GLU A 10 7.80 2.42 42.55
CA GLU A 10 7.28 2.93 43.83
C GLU A 10 6.95 4.43 43.79
N ASP A 11 7.58 5.18 42.89
CA ASP A 11 7.33 6.61 42.65
C ASP A 11 6.23 6.90 41.62
N SER A 12 5.56 5.88 41.07
CA SER A 12 4.50 6.03 40.06
C SER A 12 3.13 5.64 40.60
N TYR A 13 2.10 6.44 40.29
CA TYR A 13 0.71 6.15 40.62
C TYR A 13 -0.10 5.94 39.33
N GLN A 14 -0.89 4.85 39.30
CA GLN A 14 -1.79 4.57 38.18
C GLN A 14 -3.10 5.34 38.39
N VAL A 15 -3.48 6.16 37.40
CA VAL A 15 -4.81 6.78 37.33
C VAL A 15 -5.59 6.10 36.22
N GLU A 16 -6.56 5.27 36.58
CA GLU A 16 -7.52 4.74 35.61
C GLU A 16 -8.45 5.88 35.16
N GLY A 17 -8.32 6.27 33.90
CA GLY A 17 -9.13 7.32 33.28
C GLY A 17 -9.47 6.97 31.84
N LYS A 18 -10.67 7.34 31.40
CA LYS A 18 -11.08 7.23 30.01
C LYS A 18 -10.71 8.53 29.30
N MET A 19 -9.62 8.54 28.55
CA MET A 19 -9.22 9.72 27.77
C MET A 19 -10.08 9.79 26.51
N ALA A 20 -11.03 10.72 26.48
CA ALA A 20 -11.67 11.10 25.22
C ALA A 20 -10.71 12.05 24.50
N LEU A 21 -10.16 11.60 23.38
CA LEU A 21 -9.37 12.43 22.47
C LEU A 21 -10.26 12.80 21.28
N PRO A 22 -11.11 13.84 21.38
CA PRO A 22 -11.85 14.32 20.23
C PRO A 22 -10.86 14.96 19.26
N TYR A 23 -10.62 14.30 18.13
CA TYR A 23 -9.84 14.87 17.04
C TYR A 23 -10.78 15.51 16.04
N SER A 24 -10.64 16.82 15.84
CA SER A 24 -11.31 17.53 14.75
C SER A 24 -10.36 17.60 13.56
N TYR A 25 -10.69 16.89 12.47
CA TYR A 25 -9.94 16.98 11.23
C TYR A 25 -10.51 18.09 10.34
N PHE A 26 -9.69 19.09 10.03
CA PHE A 26 -10.06 20.15 9.09
C PHE A 26 -9.63 19.74 7.68
N ALA A 27 -10.57 19.67 6.74
CA ALA A 27 -10.28 19.32 5.34
C ALA A 27 -9.37 20.33 4.61
N GLY A 28 -9.07 21.47 5.24
CA GLY A 28 -8.27 22.56 4.66
C GLY A 28 -9.00 23.29 3.54
N ARG A 29 -8.44 24.38 3.02
CA ARG A 29 -9.08 25.23 2.00
C ARG A 29 -9.49 24.45 0.74
N VAL A 30 -8.62 23.57 0.26
CA VAL A 30 -8.85 22.80 -0.97
C VAL A 30 -9.89 21.70 -0.72
N GLY A 31 -9.73 20.90 0.34
CA GLY A 31 -10.68 19.84 0.67
C GLY A 31 -12.07 20.38 1.04
N SER A 32 -12.14 21.50 1.76
CA SER A 32 -13.43 22.15 2.08
C SER A 32 -14.16 22.58 0.82
N LYS A 33 -13.49 23.26 -0.13
CA LYS A 33 -14.12 23.65 -1.40
C LYS A 33 -14.59 22.45 -2.21
N PHE A 34 -13.81 21.37 -2.23
CA PHE A 34 -14.19 20.13 -2.91
C PHE A 34 -15.49 19.54 -2.33
N ILE A 35 -15.52 19.33 -1.01
CA ILE A 35 -16.66 18.74 -0.31
C ILE A 35 -17.89 19.63 -0.40
N THR A 36 -17.77 20.95 -0.19
CA THR A 36 -18.92 21.86 -0.27
C THR A 36 -19.44 22.01 -1.69
N THR A 37 -18.58 21.89 -2.72
CA THR A 37 -19.05 21.91 -4.11
C THR A 37 -19.85 20.66 -4.47
N ILE A 38 -19.44 19.49 -3.98
CA ILE A 38 -20.23 18.25 -4.12
C ILE A 38 -21.59 18.43 -3.43
N ARG A 39 -21.58 18.88 -2.17
CA ARG A 39 -22.78 19.09 -1.36
C ARG A 39 -23.76 20.07 -1.99
N ASP A 40 -23.28 21.28 -2.29
CA ASP A 40 -24.13 22.42 -2.65
C ASP A 40 -24.49 22.44 -4.14
N GLN A 41 -23.61 21.89 -5.00
CA GLN A 41 -23.75 22.02 -6.46
C GLN A 41 -23.87 20.68 -7.18
N LYS A 42 -23.64 19.55 -6.50
CA LYS A 42 -23.59 18.21 -7.14
C LYS A 42 -22.62 18.16 -8.32
N LYS A 43 -21.46 18.81 -8.13
CA LYS A 43 -20.37 18.89 -9.10
C LYS A 43 -19.09 18.35 -8.48
N ILE A 44 -18.29 17.66 -9.29
CA ILE A 44 -16.99 17.15 -8.90
C ILE A 44 -15.91 18.05 -9.51
N MET A 45 -15.04 18.58 -8.64
CA MET A 45 -13.98 19.51 -9.04
C MET A 45 -12.61 18.89 -8.80
N GLY A 46 -11.69 19.12 -9.73
CA GLY A 46 -10.26 18.83 -9.57
C GLY A 46 -9.42 20.11 -9.56
N VAL A 47 -8.11 19.96 -9.37
CA VAL A 47 -7.13 21.05 -9.52
C VAL A 47 -6.07 20.67 -10.54
N GLN A 48 -5.82 21.53 -11.53
CA GLN A 48 -4.88 21.27 -12.61
C GLN A 48 -3.53 21.91 -12.33
N CYS A 49 -2.45 21.13 -12.47
CA CYS A 49 -1.12 21.73 -12.52
C CYS A 49 -0.87 22.36 -13.89
N PRO A 50 -0.47 23.65 -13.99
CA PRO A 50 -0.18 24.29 -15.27
C PRO A 50 1.13 23.80 -15.91
N THR A 51 2.02 23.16 -15.14
CA THR A 51 3.33 22.70 -15.60
C THR A 51 3.25 21.29 -16.18
N CYS A 52 2.75 20.33 -15.40
CA CYS A 52 2.62 18.93 -15.83
C CYS A 52 1.26 18.59 -16.45
N ASN A 53 0.30 19.53 -16.45
CA ASN A 53 -1.08 19.39 -16.96
C ASN A 53 -1.96 18.34 -16.27
N THR A 54 -1.46 17.66 -15.24
CA THR A 54 -2.24 16.69 -14.47
C THR A 54 -3.36 17.38 -13.69
N VAL A 55 -4.58 16.85 -13.81
CA VAL A 55 -5.74 17.24 -13.01
C VAL A 55 -5.88 16.31 -11.81
N TYR A 56 -5.67 16.82 -10.60
CA TYR A 56 -5.74 16.03 -9.38
C TYR A 56 -7.16 15.93 -8.83
N LEU A 57 -7.57 14.68 -8.61
CA LEU A 57 -8.79 14.26 -7.92
C LEU A 57 -8.44 13.07 -7.00
N PRO A 58 -8.60 13.17 -5.67
CA PRO A 58 -9.06 14.34 -4.93
C PRO A 58 -8.12 15.55 -5.09
N PRO A 59 -8.63 16.79 -5.00
CA PRO A 59 -7.82 17.97 -5.20
C PRO A 59 -6.86 18.20 -4.03
N ARG A 60 -5.74 18.85 -4.30
CA ARG A 60 -4.66 19.11 -3.33
C ARG A 60 -4.01 20.47 -3.55
N GLN A 61 -3.30 20.98 -2.55
CA GLN A 61 -2.71 22.32 -2.62
C GLN A 61 -1.48 22.39 -3.53
N VAL A 62 -0.67 21.33 -3.57
CA VAL A 62 0.65 21.33 -4.22
C VAL A 62 0.76 20.14 -5.17
N CYS A 63 1.42 20.33 -6.31
CA CYS A 63 1.77 19.26 -7.24
C CYS A 63 2.89 18.37 -6.65
N ASP A 64 2.80 17.05 -6.76
CA ASP A 64 3.83 16.10 -6.30
C ASP A 64 4.98 15.91 -7.29
N ILE A 65 4.81 16.35 -8.54
CA ILE A 65 5.84 16.26 -9.57
C ILE A 65 6.76 17.48 -9.51
N ASP A 66 6.16 18.68 -9.54
CA ASP A 66 6.90 19.94 -9.71
C ASP A 66 6.78 20.89 -8.51
N PHE A 67 6.08 20.50 -7.44
CA PHE A 67 5.89 21.29 -6.22
C PHE A 67 5.22 22.66 -6.42
N THR A 68 4.64 22.92 -7.59
CA THR A 68 3.88 24.15 -7.83
C THR A 68 2.64 24.19 -6.93
N ASP A 69 2.36 25.36 -6.39
CA ASP A 69 1.10 25.64 -5.71
C ASP A 69 -0.04 25.74 -6.72
N ILE A 70 -0.96 24.78 -6.65
CA ILE A 70 -2.07 24.60 -7.60
C ILE A 70 -3.42 24.85 -6.93
N ARG A 71 -3.44 25.40 -5.72
CA ARG A 71 -4.65 25.51 -4.86
C ARG A 71 -5.82 26.27 -5.47
N ASP A 72 -5.54 27.15 -6.42
CA ASP A 72 -6.53 28.02 -7.08
C ASP A 72 -6.80 27.63 -8.55
N LYS A 73 -6.18 26.55 -9.05
CA LYS A 73 -6.29 26.10 -10.46
C LYS A 73 -7.42 25.09 -10.64
N TRP A 74 -8.64 25.49 -10.26
CA TRP A 74 -9.82 24.61 -10.26
C TRP A 74 -10.35 24.33 -11.66
N VAL A 75 -10.72 23.07 -11.89
CA VAL A 75 -11.40 22.62 -13.11
C VAL A 75 -12.58 21.73 -12.74
N GLU A 76 -13.70 21.91 -13.45
CA GLU A 76 -14.87 21.04 -13.32
C GLU A 76 -14.62 19.74 -14.08
N LEU A 77 -14.94 18.61 -13.46
CA LEU A 77 -14.77 17.28 -14.03
C LEU A 77 -16.13 16.69 -14.44
N SER A 78 -16.09 15.70 -15.32
CA SER A 78 -17.30 14.92 -15.64
C SER A 78 -17.76 14.12 -14.41
N ASN A 79 -19.07 13.86 -14.33
CA ASN A 79 -19.62 12.90 -13.38
C ASN A 79 -19.48 11.45 -13.87
N THR A 80 -18.96 11.24 -15.08
CA THR A 80 -18.67 9.92 -15.66
C THR A 80 -17.18 9.58 -15.55
N GLY A 81 -16.87 8.29 -15.51
CA GLY A 81 -15.51 7.80 -15.48
C GLY A 81 -15.41 6.31 -15.75
N ALA A 82 -14.27 5.74 -15.36
CA ALA A 82 -14.04 4.30 -15.43
C ALA A 82 -13.42 3.75 -14.14
N VAL A 83 -13.77 2.51 -13.82
CA VAL A 83 -13.12 1.73 -12.77
C VAL A 83 -11.69 1.40 -13.21
N THR A 84 -10.70 1.82 -12.45
CA THR A 84 -9.28 1.52 -12.69
C THR A 84 -8.76 0.34 -11.86
N ASN A 85 -9.35 0.12 -10.70
CA ASN A 85 -9.11 -1.03 -9.82
C ASN A 85 -10.30 -1.15 -8.83
N PHE A 86 -10.48 -2.29 -8.19
CA PHE A 86 -11.53 -2.45 -7.17
C PHE A 86 -11.20 -3.58 -6.19
N THR A 87 -11.88 -3.57 -5.04
CA THR A 87 -11.91 -4.68 -4.10
C THR A 87 -13.34 -4.90 -3.61
N VAL A 88 -13.64 -6.13 -3.19
CA VAL A 88 -14.93 -6.49 -2.60
C VAL A 88 -14.76 -6.57 -1.09
N VAL A 89 -15.41 -5.65 -0.38
CA VAL A 89 -15.46 -5.69 1.08
C VAL A 89 -16.47 -6.77 1.47
N ARG A 90 -16.01 -7.84 2.12
CA ARG A 90 -16.84 -9.02 2.45
C ARG A 90 -17.14 -9.17 3.95
N TYR A 91 -16.65 -8.26 4.78
CA TYR A 91 -16.86 -8.29 6.23
C TYR A 91 -17.43 -6.96 6.70
N ASP A 92 -18.30 -7.02 7.70
CA ASP A 92 -18.96 -5.86 8.29
C ASP A 92 -18.11 -5.29 9.45
N ASP A 93 -18.08 -3.98 9.60
CA ASP A 93 -17.47 -3.25 10.72
C ASP A 93 -18.28 -1.97 10.96
N LYS A 94 -18.39 -1.55 12.23
CA LYS A 94 -19.23 -0.41 12.64
C LYS A 94 -18.87 0.93 11.98
N HIS A 95 -17.65 1.07 11.44
CA HIS A 95 -17.20 2.30 10.80
C HIS A 95 -17.25 2.25 9.26
N LEU A 96 -17.71 1.14 8.66
CA LEU A 96 -17.83 1.06 7.21
C LEU A 96 -19.00 1.93 6.71
N PRO A 97 -18.84 2.57 5.53
CA PRO A 97 -19.90 3.41 4.97
C PRO A 97 -21.07 2.60 4.40
N ARG A 98 -20.91 1.28 4.25
CA ARG A 98 -21.89 0.33 3.72
C ARG A 98 -21.76 -1.01 4.44
N LYS A 99 -22.89 -1.73 4.54
CA LYS A 99 -22.88 -3.12 5.00
C LYS A 99 -22.26 -4.01 3.94
N ALA A 100 -21.40 -4.94 4.37
CA ALA A 100 -20.86 -5.95 3.46
C ALA A 100 -21.95 -6.94 2.98
N PRO A 101 -21.83 -7.48 1.75
CA PRO A 101 -20.76 -7.22 0.79
C PRO A 101 -21.04 -5.99 -0.09
N PHE A 102 -20.01 -5.16 -0.32
CA PHE A 102 -20.07 -4.04 -1.28
C PHE A 102 -18.74 -3.85 -1.99
N VAL A 103 -18.75 -3.10 -3.09
CA VAL A 103 -17.57 -2.85 -3.92
C VAL A 103 -16.98 -1.48 -3.61
N LEU A 104 -15.68 -1.47 -3.35
CA LEU A 104 -14.88 -0.25 -3.22
C LEU A 104 -13.99 -0.13 -4.45
N ALA A 105 -14.25 0.86 -5.29
CA ALA A 105 -13.61 1.03 -6.59
C ALA A 105 -12.71 2.27 -6.61
N LEU A 106 -11.55 2.16 -7.26
CA LEU A 106 -10.76 3.31 -7.71
C LEU A 106 -11.36 3.81 -9.02
N VAL A 107 -12.08 4.93 -8.98
CA VAL A 107 -12.73 5.55 -10.13
C VAL A 107 -11.87 6.69 -10.66
N LYS A 108 -11.56 6.67 -11.96
CA LYS A 108 -10.95 7.80 -12.67
C LYS A 108 -12.02 8.48 -13.51
N LEU A 109 -12.38 9.71 -13.13
CA LEU A 109 -13.34 10.51 -13.88
C LEU A 109 -12.76 10.98 -15.21
N ASP A 110 -13.64 11.16 -16.20
CA ASP A 110 -13.27 11.74 -17.48
C ASP A 110 -12.77 13.18 -17.24
N GLY A 111 -11.55 13.47 -17.72
CA GLY A 111 -10.84 14.73 -17.46
C GLY A 111 -9.91 14.71 -16.23
N ALA A 112 -9.98 13.71 -15.36
CA ALA A 112 -9.07 13.57 -14.22
C ALA A 112 -7.74 12.91 -14.61
N GLY A 113 -6.66 13.33 -13.97
CA GLY A 113 -5.34 12.71 -14.05
C GLY A 113 -5.17 11.51 -13.11
N THR A 114 -5.76 11.60 -11.91
CA THR A 114 -5.66 10.60 -10.84
C THR A 114 -7.02 9.95 -10.53
N PRO A 115 -7.06 8.65 -10.17
CA PRO A 115 -8.26 8.02 -9.64
C PRO A 115 -8.47 8.37 -8.17
N PHE A 116 -9.71 8.25 -7.70
CA PHE A 116 -10.04 8.30 -6.28
C PHE A 116 -10.93 7.12 -5.90
N MET A 117 -10.93 6.78 -4.62
CA MET A 117 -11.65 5.63 -4.11
C MET A 117 -13.08 6.01 -3.75
N HIS A 118 -14.06 5.25 -4.23
CA HIS A 118 -15.47 5.43 -3.90
C HIS A 118 -16.28 4.13 -4.00
N ILE A 119 -17.51 4.15 -3.50
CA ILE A 119 -18.43 3.01 -3.50
C ILE A 119 -18.98 2.79 -4.92
N LEU A 120 -19.01 1.53 -5.37
CA LEU A 120 -19.69 1.11 -6.61
C LEU A 120 -20.87 0.21 -6.26
N GLU A 121 -22.06 0.61 -6.69
CA GLU A 121 -23.33 -0.08 -6.44
C GLU A 121 -24.16 -0.17 -7.74
N GLU A 122 -25.40 -0.64 -7.65
CA GLU A 122 -26.31 -0.86 -8.79
C GLU A 122 -25.78 -1.85 -9.85
N CYS A 123 -24.85 -2.73 -9.45
CA CYS A 123 -24.38 -3.86 -10.24
C CYS A 123 -24.14 -5.09 -9.36
N LYS A 124 -24.17 -6.28 -9.95
CA LYS A 124 -23.71 -7.48 -9.25
C LYS A 124 -22.19 -7.42 -9.09
N ILE A 125 -21.69 -7.93 -7.98
CA ILE A 125 -20.25 -7.93 -7.66
C ILE A 125 -19.47 -8.68 -8.75
N GLU A 126 -20.05 -9.75 -9.29
CA GLU A 126 -19.45 -10.58 -10.34
C GLU A 126 -19.28 -9.84 -11.68
N ASP A 127 -20.08 -8.80 -11.92
CA ASP A 127 -20.05 -8.04 -13.18
C ASP A 127 -18.98 -6.94 -13.17
N VAL A 128 -18.42 -6.61 -12.00
CA VAL A 128 -17.43 -5.54 -11.85
C VAL A 128 -16.11 -5.93 -12.50
N LYS A 129 -15.62 -5.06 -13.38
CA LYS A 129 -14.37 -5.22 -14.11
C LYS A 129 -13.61 -3.90 -14.23
N ILE A 130 -12.29 -4.00 -14.29
CA ILE A 130 -11.44 -2.86 -14.68
C ILE A 130 -11.87 -2.39 -16.07
N GLY A 131 -12.02 -1.08 -16.24
CA GLY A 131 -12.54 -0.43 -17.44
C GLY A 131 -14.05 -0.26 -17.47
N MET A 132 -14.80 -0.80 -16.50
CA MET A 132 -16.25 -0.56 -16.40
C MET A 132 -16.55 0.95 -16.34
N LYS A 133 -17.39 1.41 -17.26
CA LYS A 133 -17.87 2.79 -17.28
C LYS A 133 -18.86 3.02 -16.15
N VAL A 134 -18.68 4.13 -15.44
CA VAL A 134 -19.47 4.47 -14.25
C VAL A 134 -19.88 5.93 -14.26
N GLU A 135 -20.95 6.23 -13.54
CA GLU A 135 -21.51 7.56 -13.35
C GLU A 135 -21.74 7.79 -11.85
N ALA A 136 -21.42 9.01 -11.38
CA ALA A 136 -21.66 9.43 -10.01
C ALA A 136 -23.15 9.61 -9.72
N VAL A 137 -23.62 9.01 -8.63
CA VAL A 137 -24.94 9.25 -8.06
C VAL A 137 -24.77 10.08 -6.80
N PHE A 138 -25.33 11.30 -6.79
CA PHE A 138 -25.25 12.18 -5.63
C PHE A 138 -26.34 11.85 -4.62
N ALA A 139 -26.01 12.00 -3.33
CA ALA A 139 -26.96 11.79 -2.24
C ALA A 139 -28.19 12.70 -2.39
N LYS A 140 -29.35 12.20 -1.95
CA LYS A 140 -30.59 13.00 -1.90
C LYS A 140 -30.47 14.09 -0.83
N GLU A 141 -29.98 13.72 0.34
CA GLU A 141 -29.69 14.60 1.46
C GLU A 141 -28.18 14.66 1.63
N THR A 142 -27.61 15.85 1.43
CA THR A 142 -26.17 16.07 1.47
C THR A 142 -25.74 16.60 2.83
N THR A 143 -24.54 16.25 3.25
CA THR A 143 -23.98 16.52 4.57
C THR A 143 -22.79 17.47 4.48
N ASN A 144 -21.57 16.94 4.51
CA ASN A 144 -20.30 17.62 4.35
C ASN A 144 -19.17 16.57 4.25
N THR A 145 -19.45 15.47 3.57
CA THR A 145 -18.49 14.36 3.43
C THR A 145 -18.37 13.94 1.97
N ILE A 146 -17.37 13.12 1.66
CA ILE A 146 -17.25 12.56 0.31
C ILE A 146 -18.46 11.71 -0.08
N LEU A 147 -19.24 11.22 0.90
CA LEU A 147 -20.48 10.45 0.68
C LEU A 147 -21.65 11.30 0.18
N ASP A 148 -21.46 12.60 -0.02
CA ASP A 148 -22.40 13.42 -0.79
C ASP A 148 -22.38 13.04 -2.28
N ILE A 149 -21.30 12.39 -2.75
CA ILE A 149 -21.38 11.39 -3.81
C ILE A 149 -21.81 10.10 -3.11
N ASP A 150 -23.05 9.65 -3.28
CA ASP A 150 -23.53 8.48 -2.54
C ASP A 150 -22.82 7.20 -3.00
N HIS A 151 -22.79 6.98 -4.32
CA HIS A 151 -22.08 5.87 -4.95
C HIS A 151 -21.82 6.18 -6.43
N PHE A 152 -21.06 5.32 -7.10
CA PHE A 152 -21.02 5.22 -8.56
C PHE A 152 -21.85 4.03 -9.00
N LYS A 153 -22.54 4.17 -10.13
CA LYS A 153 -23.28 3.09 -10.79
C LYS A 153 -22.71 2.82 -12.18
N PRO A 154 -22.93 1.65 -12.79
CA PRO A 154 -22.62 1.44 -14.19
C PRO A 154 -23.31 2.49 -15.07
N ALA A 155 -22.53 3.16 -15.91
CA ALA A 155 -23.09 4.07 -16.90
C ALA A 155 -23.57 3.26 -18.12
N ALA A 156 -24.68 3.67 -18.73
CA ALA A 156 -25.09 3.11 -20.02
C ALA A 156 -23.94 3.28 -21.01
N GLU A 157 -23.61 2.22 -21.77
CA GLU A 157 -22.60 2.27 -22.83
C GLU A 157 -23.05 3.28 -23.92
N LYS A 158 -22.80 4.56 -23.71
CA LYS A 158 -22.49 5.42 -24.83
C LYS A 158 -21.14 4.94 -25.31
N ILE A 159 -21.14 4.25 -26.44
CA ILE A 159 -19.94 4.02 -27.25
C ILE A 159 -19.47 5.41 -27.68
N SER A 160 -18.81 6.14 -26.78
CA SER A 160 -17.94 7.22 -27.16
C SER A 160 -16.59 6.58 -27.43
N ILE A 161 -16.32 6.38 -28.71
CA ILE A 161 -14.94 6.29 -29.17
C ILE A 161 -14.37 7.69 -28.95
N HIS A 162 -13.90 7.97 -27.75
CA HIS A 162 -12.92 9.02 -27.59
C HIS A 162 -11.63 8.43 -28.14
N GLU A 163 -11.24 8.90 -29.33
CA GLU A 163 -9.85 8.83 -29.74
C GLU A 163 -9.04 9.41 -28.58
N ILE A 164 -8.25 8.55 -27.94
CA ILE A 164 -7.26 8.93 -26.95
C ILE A 164 -6.14 9.63 -27.74
N ASN A 165 -6.39 10.81 -28.29
CA ASN A 165 -5.43 11.64 -29.01
C ASN A 165 -5.93 13.09 -29.12
N ALA A 166 -5.89 13.82 -28.01
CA ALA A 166 -5.84 15.28 -28.08
C ALA A 166 -4.71 15.77 -27.17
N ALA A 167 -3.60 16.12 -27.83
CA ALA A 167 -2.46 16.90 -27.34
C ALA A 167 -1.63 16.34 -26.17
N ARG A 168 -1.28 15.05 -26.19
CA ARG A 168 0.12 14.73 -25.81
C ARG A 168 0.99 15.29 -26.92
N LYS A 169 2.07 16.01 -26.57
CA LYS A 169 3.17 16.28 -27.51
C LYS A 169 3.37 15.00 -28.31
N GLN A 170 3.26 15.07 -29.64
CA GLN A 170 3.58 13.93 -30.48
C GLN A 170 5.00 13.55 -30.10
N TRP A 171 5.12 12.48 -29.33
CA TRP A 171 6.38 11.86 -29.03
C TRP A 171 6.81 11.29 -30.37
N VAL A 172 7.57 12.09 -31.10
CA VAL A 172 8.38 11.59 -32.19
C VAL A 172 9.38 10.70 -31.48
N PRO A 173 9.44 9.40 -31.80
CA PRO A 173 10.53 8.57 -31.34
C PRO A 173 11.81 9.29 -31.77
N THR A 174 12.52 9.90 -30.84
CA THR A 174 13.96 9.83 -30.93
C THR A 174 14.24 8.34 -30.85
N ASP A 175 15.12 7.84 -31.71
CA ASP A 175 15.58 6.46 -31.68
C ASP A 175 16.24 6.18 -30.31
N GLU A 176 15.42 6.00 -29.28
CA GLU A 176 15.81 5.51 -27.98
C GLU A 176 15.51 4.01 -28.00
N PRO A 177 16.56 3.16 -27.96
CA PRO A 177 16.47 1.75 -28.31
C PRO A 177 15.55 0.88 -27.43
N ASP A 178 15.01 1.40 -26.32
CA ASP A 178 14.66 0.58 -25.16
C ASP A 178 13.16 0.24 -24.97
N THR A 179 12.25 0.67 -25.87
CA THR A 179 10.79 0.50 -25.61
C THR A 179 9.97 -0.15 -26.72
N GLN A 180 10.57 -0.70 -27.78
CA GLN A 180 9.82 -1.29 -28.91
C GLN A 180 9.55 -2.81 -28.82
N GLY A 181 8.97 -3.30 -27.74
CA GLY A 181 8.43 -4.68 -27.65
C GLY A 181 6.92 -4.75 -27.96
N LYS A 182 6.51 -5.17 -29.17
CA LYS A 182 5.08 -5.41 -29.49
C LYS A 182 4.57 -6.70 -28.81
N ARG A 183 3.52 -6.59 -27.99
CA ARG A 183 2.87 -7.71 -27.28
C ARG A 183 1.95 -8.53 -28.19
N LYS A 184 2.20 -9.84 -28.32
CA LYS A 184 1.25 -10.85 -28.82
C LYS A 184 1.01 -11.90 -27.74
N GLY A 185 -0.24 -12.06 -27.28
CA GLY A 185 -0.65 -13.23 -26.49
C GLY A 185 -0.72 -13.09 -24.95
N GLY A 186 -0.89 -11.89 -24.40
CA GLY A 186 -1.28 -11.72 -22.98
C GLY A 186 -0.26 -12.14 -21.92
N LYS A 187 0.97 -12.51 -22.30
CA LYS A 187 2.08 -12.65 -21.36
C LYS A 187 2.70 -11.28 -21.06
N PRO A 188 3.20 -11.04 -19.83
CA PRO A 188 3.90 -9.80 -19.49
C PRO A 188 5.04 -9.57 -20.48
N ASP A 189 5.22 -8.31 -20.85
CA ASP A 189 6.30 -7.88 -21.71
C ASP A 189 7.61 -7.96 -20.95
N MET A 190 8.39 -8.99 -21.25
CA MET A 190 9.66 -9.28 -20.61
C MET A 190 10.84 -8.53 -21.27
N SER A 191 10.58 -7.63 -22.24
CA SER A 191 11.65 -6.86 -22.88
C SER A 191 12.14 -5.69 -22.02
N THR A 192 11.34 -5.21 -21.08
CA THR A 192 11.78 -4.23 -20.08
C THR A 192 12.43 -4.98 -18.91
N PRO A 193 13.74 -4.82 -18.67
CA PRO A 193 14.40 -5.48 -17.56
C PRO A 193 13.79 -5.00 -16.23
N ALA A 194 13.33 -5.95 -15.40
CA ALA A 194 12.80 -5.69 -14.08
C ALA A 194 13.75 -6.27 -13.02
N ILE A 195 14.01 -5.52 -11.96
CA ILE A 195 14.76 -6.01 -10.79
C ILE A 195 13.77 -6.76 -9.90
N ILE A 196 13.92 -8.08 -9.83
CA ILE A 196 13.08 -8.94 -9.00
C ILE A 196 13.78 -9.19 -7.66
N THR A 197 13.07 -8.90 -6.58
CA THR A 197 13.46 -9.28 -5.21
C THR A 197 12.56 -10.42 -4.72
N ALA A 198 13.14 -11.56 -4.40
CA ALA A 198 12.41 -12.69 -3.83
C ALA A 198 12.55 -12.73 -2.29
N ALA A 199 11.44 -12.58 -1.57
CA ALA A 199 11.43 -12.78 -0.13
C ALA A 199 11.34 -14.29 0.18
N LEU A 200 12.45 -14.90 0.59
CA LEU A 200 12.51 -16.35 0.81
C LEU A 200 11.69 -16.77 2.04
N THR A 201 11.68 -15.92 3.07
CA THR A 201 10.86 -16.10 4.26
C THR A 201 10.58 -14.75 4.92
N GLY A 202 9.38 -14.57 5.47
CA GLY A 202 9.08 -13.47 6.39
C GLY A 202 9.58 -13.76 7.80
N ALA A 203 9.15 -12.99 8.81
CA ALA A 203 9.44 -13.28 10.22
C ALA A 203 8.39 -14.20 10.89
N ALA A 204 7.19 -14.32 10.32
CA ALA A 204 6.04 -14.96 10.98
C ALA A 204 5.58 -16.27 10.30
N THR A 205 5.90 -16.48 9.03
CA THR A 205 5.48 -17.68 8.30
C THR A 205 6.25 -18.90 8.80
N MET A 206 5.54 -19.98 9.10
CA MET A 206 6.08 -21.22 9.67
C MET A 206 5.80 -22.42 8.76
N ARG A 207 6.53 -23.52 8.96
CA ARG A 207 6.40 -24.75 8.15
C ARG A 207 5.03 -25.43 8.20
N ASN A 208 4.30 -25.27 9.30
CA ASN A 208 2.92 -25.76 9.39
C ASN A 208 1.96 -25.01 8.45
N GLN A 209 2.33 -23.80 7.98
CA GLN A 209 1.59 -23.03 6.99
C GLN A 209 2.13 -23.27 5.57
N ASN A 210 3.45 -23.37 5.42
CA ASN A 210 4.10 -23.73 4.17
C ASN A 210 5.35 -24.59 4.44
N PRO A 211 5.35 -25.89 4.11
CA PRO A 211 6.47 -26.79 4.36
C PRO A 211 7.80 -26.36 3.73
N SER A 212 7.75 -25.50 2.70
CA SER A 212 8.93 -25.04 1.95
C SER A 212 9.68 -23.90 2.64
N VAL A 213 9.22 -23.43 3.81
CA VAL A 213 9.89 -22.33 4.53
C VAL A 213 11.28 -22.79 5.01
N PRO A 214 12.38 -22.17 4.54
CA PRO A 214 13.73 -22.53 4.94
C PRO A 214 14.00 -22.08 6.38
N TYR A 215 14.55 -22.98 7.18
CA TYR A 215 14.99 -22.72 8.56
C TYR A 215 16.51 -22.80 8.69
N LYS A 216 17.16 -23.66 7.91
CA LYS A 216 18.61 -23.89 7.96
C LYS A 216 19.37 -23.15 6.86
N PRO A 217 20.65 -22.76 7.08
CA PRO A 217 21.48 -22.08 6.08
C PRO A 217 21.49 -22.76 4.71
N GLU A 218 21.59 -24.09 4.67
CA GLU A 218 21.66 -24.85 3.43
C GLU A 218 20.34 -24.77 2.67
N GLU A 219 19.21 -24.81 3.38
CA GLU A 219 17.88 -24.66 2.77
C GLU A 219 17.69 -23.24 2.20
N PHE A 220 18.18 -22.22 2.90
CA PHE A 220 18.19 -20.85 2.38
C PHE A 220 19.02 -20.75 1.10
N ALA A 221 20.19 -21.39 1.05
CA ALA A 221 21.02 -21.43 -0.15
C ALA A 221 20.31 -22.13 -1.31
N GLU A 222 19.61 -23.25 -1.06
CA GLU A 222 18.82 -23.95 -2.08
C GLU A 222 17.68 -23.08 -2.63
N GLU A 223 16.90 -22.43 -1.76
CA GLU A 223 15.80 -21.57 -2.20
C GLU A 223 16.31 -20.30 -2.90
N ALA A 224 17.37 -19.68 -2.39
CA ALA A 224 18.03 -18.55 -3.04
C ALA A 224 18.52 -18.92 -4.45
N TYR A 225 19.13 -20.10 -4.60
CA TYR A 225 19.59 -20.60 -5.88
C TYR A 225 18.44 -20.82 -6.86
N LYS A 226 17.31 -21.38 -6.42
CA LYS A 226 16.11 -21.52 -7.26
C LYS A 226 15.58 -20.15 -7.70
N CYS A 227 15.50 -19.18 -6.80
CA CYS A 227 15.07 -17.81 -7.12
C CYS A 227 16.03 -17.14 -8.12
N TRP A 228 17.33 -17.25 -7.89
CA TRP A 228 18.35 -16.70 -8.79
C TRP A 228 18.28 -17.34 -10.18
N LYS A 229 18.18 -18.66 -10.26
CA LYS A 229 17.97 -19.40 -11.53
C LYS A 229 16.69 -19.01 -12.25
N ALA A 230 15.66 -18.59 -11.51
CA ALA A 230 14.41 -18.08 -12.06
C ALA A 230 14.47 -16.60 -12.49
N GLY A 231 15.59 -15.90 -12.23
CA GLY A 231 15.82 -14.52 -12.65
C GLY A 231 15.72 -13.48 -11.54
N ALA A 232 15.70 -13.88 -10.26
CA ALA A 232 15.77 -12.91 -9.16
C ALA A 232 17.17 -12.27 -9.10
N ALA A 233 17.22 -10.95 -9.03
CA ALA A 233 18.45 -10.18 -8.84
C ALA A 233 18.81 -10.05 -7.35
N MET A 234 17.82 -10.18 -6.46
CA MET A 234 17.99 -10.03 -5.02
C MET A 234 17.10 -11.01 -4.25
N VAL A 235 17.54 -11.40 -3.06
CA VAL A 235 16.70 -12.08 -2.06
C VAL A 235 16.59 -11.28 -0.77
N HIS A 236 15.41 -11.30 -0.14
CA HIS A 236 15.20 -10.78 1.21
C HIS A 236 15.12 -11.94 2.21
N VAL A 237 15.92 -11.85 3.28
CA VAL A 237 16.16 -12.97 4.19
C VAL A 237 15.91 -12.58 5.65
N HIS A 238 15.09 -13.38 6.33
CA HIS A 238 15.07 -13.48 7.79
C HIS A 238 15.67 -14.83 8.19
N ALA A 239 16.91 -14.84 8.68
CA ALA A 239 17.51 -16.07 9.20
C ALA A 239 16.69 -16.60 10.40
N ARG A 240 16.64 -17.92 10.52
CA ARG A 240 15.83 -18.60 11.54
C ARG A 240 16.69 -19.48 12.44
N GLU A 241 16.16 -19.76 13.63
CA GLU A 241 16.59 -20.85 14.49
C GLU A 241 16.00 -22.17 13.99
N ASP A 242 16.49 -23.31 14.49
CA ASP A 242 16.02 -24.63 14.06
C ASP A 242 14.52 -24.87 14.39
N GLY A 243 13.99 -24.16 15.39
CA GLY A 243 12.56 -24.15 15.73
C GLY A 243 11.71 -23.25 14.83
N GLY A 244 12.33 -22.50 13.92
CA GLY A 244 11.64 -21.64 12.95
C GLY A 244 11.47 -20.20 13.36
N MET A 245 11.78 -19.82 14.60
CA MET A 245 11.72 -18.42 15.03
C MET A 245 12.82 -17.59 14.35
N ALA A 246 12.55 -16.29 14.12
CA ALA A 246 13.58 -15.39 13.62
C ALA A 246 14.73 -15.27 14.64
N THR A 247 15.97 -15.24 14.15
CA THR A 247 17.16 -15.15 15.00
C THR A 247 17.87 -13.82 14.86
N HIS A 248 18.56 -13.44 15.93
CA HIS A 248 19.48 -12.30 16.01
C HIS A 248 20.94 -12.77 16.25
N ASP A 249 21.18 -14.07 16.19
CA ASP A 249 22.49 -14.67 16.40
C ASP A 249 23.40 -14.41 15.18
N HIS A 250 24.52 -13.72 15.42
CA HIS A 250 25.47 -13.32 14.39
C HIS A 250 26.01 -14.51 13.58
N ALA A 251 26.39 -15.59 14.26
CA ALA A 251 27.00 -16.74 13.62
C ALA A 251 26.00 -17.46 12.71
N ARG A 252 24.75 -17.64 13.15
CA ARG A 252 23.68 -18.24 12.36
C ARG A 252 23.30 -17.38 11.15
N ILE A 253 23.21 -16.05 11.35
CA ILE A 253 22.91 -15.13 10.24
C ILE A 253 24.05 -15.14 9.22
N LYS A 254 25.31 -15.08 9.68
CA LYS A 254 26.50 -15.13 8.80
C LYS A 254 26.59 -16.45 8.05
N ALA A 255 26.35 -17.58 8.72
CA ALA A 255 26.29 -18.88 8.05
C ALA A 255 25.20 -18.95 6.98
N THR A 256 24.03 -18.34 7.23
CA THR A 256 22.95 -18.26 6.23
C THR A 256 23.35 -17.39 5.04
N TYR A 257 23.95 -16.22 5.29
CA TYR A 257 24.47 -15.34 4.24
C TYR A 257 25.55 -16.04 3.42
N ASP A 258 26.55 -16.64 4.07
CA ASP A 258 27.66 -17.33 3.43
C ASP A 258 27.19 -18.51 2.58
N ALA A 259 26.27 -19.33 3.10
CA ALA A 259 25.71 -20.43 2.32
C ALA A 259 25.02 -19.94 1.03
N ILE A 260 24.31 -18.81 1.08
CA ILE A 260 23.72 -18.19 -0.11
C ILE A 260 24.80 -17.68 -1.05
N LYS A 261 25.81 -16.95 -0.54
CA LYS A 261 26.87 -16.37 -1.37
C LYS A 261 27.78 -17.42 -2.00
N ASP A 262 28.09 -18.50 -1.30
CA ASP A 262 28.88 -19.61 -1.82
C ASP A 262 28.19 -20.28 -3.02
N LYS A 263 26.85 -20.37 -2.97
CA LYS A 263 26.05 -20.98 -4.04
C LYS A 263 25.67 -19.99 -5.14
N CYS A 264 25.48 -18.72 -4.80
CA CYS A 264 25.05 -17.64 -5.69
C CYS A 264 25.91 -16.37 -5.45
N PRO A 265 27.18 -16.34 -5.89
CA PRO A 265 28.09 -15.22 -5.58
C PRO A 265 27.61 -13.85 -6.05
N ASP A 266 26.86 -13.80 -7.15
CA ASP A 266 26.36 -12.55 -7.75
C ASP A 266 24.99 -12.12 -7.22
N LEU A 267 24.30 -12.97 -6.43
CA LEU A 267 22.98 -12.64 -5.89
C LEU A 267 23.12 -11.62 -4.75
N ILE A 268 22.37 -10.52 -4.83
CA ILE A 268 22.29 -9.52 -3.77
C ILE A 268 21.48 -10.10 -2.60
N VAL A 269 22.02 -10.01 -1.39
CA VAL A 269 21.31 -10.45 -0.19
C VAL A 269 20.89 -9.23 0.63
N CYS A 270 19.59 -9.02 0.74
CA CYS A 270 19.00 -8.05 1.66
C CYS A 270 18.70 -8.74 2.99
N LEU A 271 19.51 -8.45 4.02
CA LEU A 271 19.24 -8.97 5.36
C LEU A 271 18.20 -8.13 6.08
N SER A 272 17.24 -8.80 6.69
CA SER A 272 16.24 -8.16 7.52
C SER A 272 16.84 -7.63 8.84
N SER A 273 16.62 -6.36 9.14
CA SER A 273 16.86 -5.77 10.47
C SER A 273 15.77 -6.13 11.49
N ALA A 274 14.64 -6.69 11.05
CA ALA A 274 13.58 -7.22 11.92
C ALA A 274 13.89 -8.67 12.34
N VAL A 275 14.83 -8.81 13.28
CA VAL A 275 15.39 -10.08 13.79
C VAL A 275 14.63 -10.70 14.98
N GLY A 276 13.33 -10.42 15.06
CA GLY A 276 12.43 -10.94 16.09
C GLY A 276 11.78 -9.87 16.95
N MET A 277 10.72 -10.26 17.66
CA MET A 277 10.00 -9.38 18.58
C MET A 277 10.85 -9.04 19.81
N GLY A 278 10.75 -7.78 20.27
CA GLY A 278 11.40 -7.31 21.50
C GLY A 278 12.92 -7.16 21.42
N LYS A 279 13.50 -7.16 20.21
CA LYS A 279 14.93 -6.91 20.02
C LYS A 279 15.24 -5.42 20.06
N THR A 280 16.30 -5.08 20.79
CA THR A 280 16.81 -3.70 20.90
C THR A 280 17.35 -3.19 19.57
N ALA A 281 17.43 -1.87 19.44
CA ALA A 281 18.04 -1.20 18.29
C ALA A 281 19.44 -1.77 17.98
N GLU A 282 20.26 -1.91 19.01
CA GLU A 282 21.63 -2.39 18.95
C GLU A 282 21.68 -3.85 18.47
N GLN A 283 20.81 -4.72 18.99
CA GLN A 283 20.73 -6.11 18.54
C GLN A 283 20.35 -6.20 17.06
N ARG A 284 19.40 -5.39 16.60
CA ARG A 284 18.97 -5.35 15.19
C ARG A 284 20.07 -4.86 14.25
N ILE A 285 20.81 -3.83 14.64
CA ILE A 285 21.86 -3.22 13.82
C ILE A 285 23.14 -4.06 13.83
N SER A 286 23.49 -4.64 14.98
CA SER A 286 24.77 -5.34 15.17
C SER A 286 25.01 -6.45 14.15
N GLN A 287 23.96 -7.16 13.73
CA GLN A 287 24.09 -8.22 12.73
C GLN A 287 24.44 -7.69 11.34
N ILE A 288 23.90 -6.54 10.96
CA ILE A 288 24.23 -5.88 9.69
C ILE A 288 25.69 -5.39 9.72
N VAL A 289 26.14 -4.82 10.84
CA VAL A 289 27.54 -4.36 11.01
C VAL A 289 28.52 -5.53 10.98
N TYR A 290 28.12 -6.68 11.55
CA TYR A 290 28.94 -7.89 11.58
C TYR A 290 29.03 -8.57 10.21
N VAL A 291 27.89 -8.77 9.53
CA VAL A 291 27.85 -9.51 8.25
C VAL A 291 28.25 -8.63 7.07
N LYS A 292 27.91 -7.33 7.09
CA LYS A 292 28.09 -6.37 5.99
C LYS A 292 27.48 -6.86 4.67
N PRO A 293 26.17 -7.20 4.66
CA PRO A 293 25.49 -7.60 3.43
C PRO A 293 25.46 -6.42 2.43
N GLU A 294 25.20 -6.73 1.16
CA GLU A 294 25.07 -5.72 0.11
C GLU A 294 23.88 -4.77 0.37
N MET A 295 22.84 -5.26 1.06
CA MET A 295 21.68 -4.47 1.44
C MET A 295 21.09 -4.93 2.78
N ALA A 296 20.42 -4.01 3.48
CA ALA A 296 19.67 -4.30 4.69
C ALA A 296 18.32 -3.58 4.66
N SER A 297 17.30 -4.17 5.29
CA SER A 297 16.02 -3.48 5.43
C SER A 297 16.12 -2.33 6.43
N LEU A 298 15.50 -1.20 6.13
CA LEU A 298 15.37 -0.05 7.02
C LEU A 298 13.90 0.34 7.11
N ASN A 299 13.36 0.35 8.33
CA ASN A 299 12.08 1.00 8.61
C ASN A 299 12.40 2.42 9.07
N THR A 300 11.74 3.42 8.49
CA THR A 300 11.96 4.84 8.84
C THR A 300 10.91 5.41 9.80
N ASN A 301 9.80 4.68 10.01
CA ASN A 301 8.78 4.99 11.03
C ASN A 301 8.37 3.75 11.83
N THR A 302 7.98 3.97 13.09
CA THR A 302 7.46 2.94 13.99
C THR A 302 6.34 2.12 13.34
N MET A 303 6.37 0.79 13.53
CA MET A 303 5.35 -0.11 13.02
C MET A 303 4.49 -0.69 14.15
N ASN A 304 3.18 -0.55 14.04
CA ASN A 304 2.24 -1.09 15.02
C ASN A 304 1.72 -2.45 14.53
N PHE A 305 2.03 -3.50 15.28
CA PHE A 305 1.58 -4.86 15.01
C PHE A 305 0.47 -5.25 15.97
N GLY A 306 -0.68 -5.63 15.43
CA GLY A 306 -1.82 -6.11 16.19
C GLY A 306 -2.27 -7.50 15.75
N ILE A 307 -2.44 -8.43 16.69
CA ILE A 307 -3.25 -9.63 16.45
C ILE A 307 -4.59 -9.42 17.13
N VAL A 308 -5.65 -9.36 16.33
CA VAL A 308 -7.00 -9.01 16.80
C VAL A 308 -7.97 -10.09 16.35
N ASP A 309 -8.80 -10.59 17.27
CA ASP A 309 -10.04 -11.25 16.90
C ASP A 309 -11.00 -10.21 16.37
N ARG A 310 -11.17 -10.18 15.05
CA ARG A 310 -12.06 -9.22 14.40
C ARG A 310 -13.54 -9.43 14.76
N LYS A 311 -13.96 -10.61 15.23
CA LYS A 311 -15.35 -10.86 15.64
C LYS A 311 -15.67 -10.28 17.02
N SER A 312 -14.80 -10.53 17.99
CA SER A 312 -15.00 -10.04 19.36
C SER A 312 -14.38 -8.66 19.61
N GLY A 313 -13.54 -8.17 18.70
CA GLY A 313 -12.71 -6.97 18.89
C GLY A 313 -11.57 -7.17 19.89
N LYS A 314 -11.36 -8.40 20.38
CA LYS A 314 -10.31 -8.69 21.37
C LYS A 314 -8.94 -8.58 20.73
N ILE A 315 -8.09 -7.73 21.30
CA ILE A 315 -6.68 -7.61 20.92
C ILE A 315 -5.90 -8.65 21.74
N PHE A 316 -5.23 -9.58 21.05
CA PHE A 316 -4.38 -10.60 21.67
C PHE A 316 -2.92 -10.19 21.73
N ILE A 317 -2.46 -9.46 20.71
CA ILE A 317 -1.12 -8.88 20.67
C ILE A 317 -1.29 -7.44 20.24
N ASP A 318 -0.66 -6.53 20.97
CA ASP A 318 -0.44 -5.14 20.60
C ASP A 318 1.04 -4.86 20.83
N TYR A 319 1.79 -4.70 19.75
CA TYR A 319 3.23 -4.57 19.77
C TYR A 319 3.67 -3.43 18.88
N VAL A 320 4.36 -2.46 19.47
CA VAL A 320 4.98 -1.35 18.77
C VAL A 320 6.43 -1.73 18.47
N PHE A 321 6.75 -1.92 17.19
CA PHE A 321 8.12 -2.02 16.74
C PHE A 321 8.67 -0.60 16.59
N GLU A 322 9.25 -0.12 17.67
CA GLU A 322 9.94 1.17 17.71
C GLU A 322 11.18 1.11 16.82
N ASN A 323 11.35 2.10 15.95
CA ASN A 323 12.53 2.17 15.10
C ASN A 323 13.75 2.72 15.82
N THR A 324 14.89 2.39 15.22
CA THR A 324 16.23 2.92 15.54
C THR A 324 16.41 4.31 14.96
#